data_AF-A0A9D7QME1-F1
#
_entry.id   AF-A0A9D7QME1-F1
#
_cell.length_a   1.000
_cell.length_b   1.000
_cell.length_c   1.000
_cell.angle_alpha   90.00
_cell.angle_beta   90.00
_cell.angle_gamma   90.00
#
_symmetry.space_group_name_H-M   'P 1'
#
loop_
_entity.id
_entity.type
_entity.pdbx_description
1 polymer ?
#
loop_
_entity_poly.entity_id
_entity_poly.type
_entity_poly.pdbx_seq_one_letter_code
_entity_poly.pdbx_strand_id
1 'polypeptide(L)'
;MPSPCLACIDWGSYLADNGFRVVYKETADMASVKRRFKVPVAVESVHTAVVGGYFVEGHAYAEDIQELLRDRPRARGIAVPGLPRGAPGRELSNPTCETACTMLDNASGEREVRRELFNTLLVKPDGSTSIWARH
;
A
#
# COMPACT_ATOMS: atom_id res chain seq x y z
N MET A 1 6.42 22.36 0.59
CA MET A 1 5.53 21.69 -0.38
C MET A 1 5.51 20.22 0.00
N PRO A 2 4.35 19.58 0.19
CA PRO A 2 4.33 18.13 0.39
C PRO A 2 4.95 17.48 -0.85
N SER A 3 5.96 16.63 -0.64
CA SER A 3 6.61 15.89 -1.72
C SER A 3 5.61 14.89 -2.30
N PRO A 4 5.51 14.74 -3.64
CA PRO A 4 4.65 13.73 -4.24
C PRO A 4 5.06 12.34 -3.76
N CYS A 5 4.09 11.53 -3.31
CA CYS A 5 4.34 10.15 -2.95
C CYS A 5 4.41 9.29 -4.22
N LEU A 6 5.62 9.13 -4.78
CA LEU A 6 5.83 8.34 -6.00
C LEU A 6 5.36 6.89 -5.84
N ALA A 7 5.69 6.25 -4.73
CA ALA A 7 5.25 4.88 -4.45
C ALA A 7 3.71 4.75 -4.42
N CYS A 8 3.00 5.77 -3.92
CA CYS A 8 1.54 5.80 -3.91
C CYS A 8 0.95 5.89 -5.33
N ILE A 9 1.61 6.64 -6.21
CA ILE A 9 1.22 6.77 -7.62
C ILE A 9 1.43 5.43 -8.33
N ASP A 10 2.61 4.83 -8.16
CA ASP A 10 2.97 3.55 -8.76
C ASP A 10 2.05 2.41 -8.29
N TRP A 11 1.68 2.40 -7.01
CA TRP A 11 0.69 1.45 -6.48
C TRP A 11 -0.68 1.62 -7.15
N GLY A 12 -1.13 2.87 -7.36
CA GLY A 12 -2.36 3.12 -8.08
C GLY A 12 -2.28 2.70 -9.56
N SER A 13 -1.14 2.85 -10.22
CA SER A 13 -0.93 2.36 -11.59
C SER A 13 -0.99 0.83 -11.63
N TYR A 14 -0.32 0.16 -10.69
CA TYR A 14 -0.42 -1.29 -10.51
C TYR A 14 -1.87 -1.75 -10.33
N LEU A 15 -2.67 -1.05 -9.51
CA LEU A 15 -4.09 -1.38 -9.37
C LEU A 15 -4.88 -1.18 -10.67
N ALA A 16 -4.57 -0.13 -11.43
CA ALA A 16 -5.21 0.13 -12.72
C ALA A 16 -4.93 -1.01 -13.72
N ASP A 17 -3.69 -1.47 -13.79
CA ASP A 17 -3.28 -2.60 -14.63
C ASP A 17 -3.96 -3.91 -14.21
N ASN A 18 -4.32 -4.04 -12.93
CA ASN A 18 -5.05 -5.17 -12.38
C ASN A 18 -6.58 -4.98 -12.37
N GLY A 19 -7.09 -4.09 -13.23
CA GLY A 19 -8.52 -3.96 -13.52
C GLY A 19 -9.31 -3.04 -12.59
N PHE A 20 -8.65 -2.29 -11.70
CA PHE A 20 -9.32 -1.29 -10.89
C PHE A 20 -9.44 0.05 -11.60
N ARG A 21 -10.55 0.76 -11.39
CA ARG A 21 -10.64 2.18 -11.74
C ARG A 21 -10.10 3.02 -10.58
N VAL A 22 -8.90 3.58 -10.75
CA VAL A 22 -8.23 4.38 -9.72
C VAL A 22 -8.52 5.87 -9.90
N VAL A 23 -8.76 6.55 -8.78
CA VAL A 23 -8.92 8.01 -8.73
C VAL A 23 -8.00 8.57 -7.65
N TYR A 24 -7.04 9.38 -8.07
CA TYR A 24 -6.12 10.04 -7.15
C TYR A 24 -6.75 11.30 -6.57
N LYS A 25 -6.61 11.47 -5.25
CA LYS A 25 -7.01 12.68 -4.53
C LYS A 25 -5.86 13.09 -3.63
N GLU A 26 -5.18 14.16 -4.02
CA GLU A 26 -4.15 14.76 -3.19
C GLU A 26 -4.77 15.38 -1.94
N THR A 27 -4.06 15.26 -0.82
CA THR A 27 -4.43 15.90 0.43
C THR A 27 -3.19 16.32 1.18
N ALA A 28 -3.24 17.49 1.81
CA ALA A 28 -2.21 17.95 2.73
C ALA A 28 -2.35 17.34 4.14
N ASP A 29 -3.51 16.72 4.45
CA ASP A 29 -3.81 16.15 5.76
C ASP A 29 -4.29 14.69 5.63
N MET A 30 -3.33 13.79 5.43
CA MET A 30 -3.62 12.34 5.43
C MET A 30 -4.06 11.84 6.81
N ALA A 31 -3.62 12.47 7.90
CA ALA A 31 -4.02 12.05 9.24
C ALA A 31 -5.54 12.23 9.45
N SER A 32 -6.13 13.30 8.91
CA SER A 32 -7.59 13.50 8.92
C SER A 32 -8.34 12.44 8.11
N VAL A 33 -7.81 12.05 6.95
CA VAL A 33 -8.39 10.97 6.13
C VAL A 33 -8.41 9.65 6.92
N LYS A 34 -7.29 9.28 7.54
CA LYS A 34 -7.18 8.04 8.34
C LYS A 34 -8.12 8.05 9.55
N ARG A 35 -8.21 9.16 10.28
CA ARG A 35 -9.18 9.33 11.38
C ARG A 35 -10.62 9.19 10.90
N ARG A 36 -10.96 9.75 9.74
CA ARG A 36 -12.30 9.66 9.14
C ARG A 36 -12.69 8.21 8.86
N PHE A 37 -11.78 7.39 8.32
CA PHE A 37 -12.00 5.97 8.08
C PHE A 37 -11.71 5.08 9.30
N LYS A 38 -11.31 5.70 10.41
CA LYS A 38 -10.98 5.05 11.68
C LYS A 38 -9.95 3.93 11.50
N VAL A 39 -8.92 4.22 10.70
CA VAL A 39 -7.74 3.37 10.54
C VAL A 39 -6.99 3.35 11.88
N PRO A 40 -6.70 2.18 12.46
CA PRO A 40 -5.91 2.10 13.68
C PRO A 40 -4.47 2.59 13.46
N VAL A 41 -3.95 3.38 14.40
CA VAL A 41 -2.59 3.94 14.35
C VAL A 41 -1.52 2.86 14.11
N ALA A 42 -1.72 1.67 14.69
CA ALA A 42 -0.78 0.55 14.59
C ALA A 42 -0.62 -0.04 13.17
N VAL A 43 -1.53 0.27 12.24
CA VAL A 43 -1.50 -0.26 10.86
C VAL A 43 -1.39 0.82 9.79
N GLU A 44 -1.12 2.05 10.18
CA GLU A 44 -1.01 3.18 9.26
C GLU A 44 0.19 3.03 8.29
N SER A 45 -0.01 3.48 7.05
CA SER A 45 1.00 3.53 5.97
C SER A 45 1.03 4.92 5.31
N VAL A 46 1.57 5.05 4.09
CA VAL A 46 1.75 6.33 3.40
C VAL A 46 0.47 6.86 2.75
N HIS A 47 -0.50 6.00 2.42
CA HIS A 47 -1.77 6.38 1.80
C HIS A 47 -2.94 5.50 2.27
N THR A 48 -4.16 6.01 2.05
CA THR A 48 -5.41 5.30 2.31
C THR A 48 -6.30 5.38 1.07
N ALA A 49 -6.69 4.24 0.52
CA ALA A 49 -7.69 4.13 -0.53
C ALA A 49 -9.02 3.62 0.05
N VAL A 50 -10.10 3.77 -0.72
CA VAL A 50 -11.44 3.30 -0.34
C VAL A 50 -12.09 2.60 -1.52
N VAL A 51 -12.60 1.39 -1.28
CA VAL A 51 -13.25 0.58 -2.31
C VAL A 51 -14.32 -0.31 -1.68
N GLY A 52 -15.50 -0.38 -2.31
CA GLY A 52 -16.58 -1.28 -1.87
C GLY A 52 -17.09 -1.09 -0.44
N GLY A 53 -16.85 0.07 0.18
CA GLY A 53 -17.18 0.35 1.59
C GLY A 53 -16.06 0.05 2.59
N TYR A 54 -14.92 -0.44 2.11
CA TYR A 54 -13.73 -0.74 2.89
C TYR A 54 -12.64 0.31 2.67
N PHE A 55 -11.80 0.55 3.68
CA PHE A 55 -10.50 1.19 3.44
C PHE A 55 -9.45 0.14 3.01
N VAL A 56 -8.45 0.60 2.26
CA VAL A 56 -7.24 -0.14 1.94
C VAL A 56 -6.07 0.75 2.34
N GLU A 57 -5.31 0.33 3.34
CA GLU A 57 -4.20 1.10 3.90
C GLU A 57 -2.87 0.54 3.40
N GLY A 58 -2.06 1.40 2.77
CA GLY A 58 -0.76 1.01 2.23
C GLY A 58 -0.82 0.11 0.99
N HIS A 59 0.31 -0.54 0.71
CA HIS A 59 0.59 -1.23 -0.55
C HIS A 59 0.05 -2.66 -0.58
N ALA A 60 -1.28 -2.80 -0.48
CA ALA A 60 -1.94 -4.10 -0.61
C ALA A 60 -1.90 -4.63 -2.05
N TYR A 61 -1.81 -5.95 -2.22
CA TYR A 61 -1.92 -6.60 -3.52
C TYR A 61 -3.33 -6.47 -4.10
N ALA A 62 -3.44 -6.41 -5.42
CA ALA A 62 -4.71 -6.30 -6.12
C ALA A 62 -5.60 -7.51 -5.81
N GLU A 63 -4.99 -8.68 -5.71
CA GLU A 63 -5.62 -9.95 -5.36
C GLU A 63 -6.30 -9.83 -3.99
N ASP A 64 -5.59 -9.37 -2.96
CA ASP A 64 -6.14 -9.20 -1.60
C ASP A 64 -7.38 -8.28 -1.58
N ILE A 65 -7.37 -7.22 -2.39
CA ILE A 65 -8.50 -6.30 -2.53
C ILE A 65 -9.66 -6.98 -3.26
N GLN A 66 -9.39 -7.73 -4.32
CA GLN A 66 -10.42 -8.50 -5.04
C GLN A 66 -11.06 -9.54 -4.12
N GLU A 67 -10.26 -10.24 -3.30
CA GLU A 67 -10.76 -11.19 -2.31
C GLU A 67 -11.65 -10.49 -1.27
N LEU A 68 -11.23 -9.32 -0.77
CA LEU A 68 -12.01 -8.52 0.17
C LEU A 68 -13.38 -8.13 -0.42
N LEU A 69 -13.42 -7.74 -1.69
CA LEU A 69 -14.64 -7.34 -2.38
C LEU A 69 -15.55 -8.52 -2.73
N ARG A 70 -14.97 -9.71 -2.93
CA ARG A 70 -15.69 -10.97 -3.18
C ARG A 70 -16.31 -11.50 -1.89
N ASP A 71 -15.51 -11.65 -0.84
CA ASP A 71 -15.90 -12.33 0.40
C ASP A 71 -16.67 -11.40 1.35
N ARG A 72 -16.48 -10.09 1.20
CA ARG A 72 -17.15 -9.01 1.95
C ARG A 72 -17.24 -9.31 3.45
N PRO A 73 -16.11 -9.60 4.13
CA PRO A 73 -16.11 -9.89 5.55
C PRO A 73 -16.60 -8.68 6.35
N ARG A 74 -17.07 -8.94 7.58
CA ARG A 74 -17.42 -7.89 8.54
C ARG A 74 -16.14 -7.24 9.07
N ALA A 75 -15.62 -6.29 8.32
CA ALA A 75 -14.39 -5.56 8.56
C ALA A 75 -14.54 -4.08 8.17
N ARG A 76 -13.60 -3.24 8.59
CA ARG A 76 -13.50 -1.84 8.11
C ARG A 76 -12.60 -1.73 6.89
N GLY A 77 -11.63 -2.62 6.75
CA GLY A 77 -10.65 -2.57 5.67
C GLY A 77 -9.53 -3.57 5.83
N ILE A 78 -8.58 -3.50 4.91
CA ILE A 78 -7.30 -4.22 4.98
C ILE A 78 -6.15 -3.23 5.06
N ALA A 79 -5.03 -3.66 5.63
CA ALA A 79 -3.85 -2.82 5.80
C ALA A 79 -2.55 -3.59 5.58
N VAL A 80 -1.62 -2.97 4.88
CA VAL A 80 -0.20 -3.35 4.83
C VAL A 80 0.57 -2.25 5.58
N PRO A 81 0.95 -2.50 6.85
CA PRO A 81 1.66 -1.50 7.64
C PRO A 81 3.04 -1.18 7.05
N GLY A 82 3.42 0.11 7.09
CA GLY A 82 4.71 0.55 6.58
C GLY A 82 4.84 0.43 5.06
N LEU A 83 6.01 0.01 4.58
CA LEU A 83 6.33 -0.09 3.15
C LEU A 83 7.35 -1.21 2.90
N PRO A 84 6.94 -2.49 3.00
CA PRO A 84 7.85 -3.63 2.86
C PRO A 84 8.47 -3.68 1.46
N ARG A 85 9.72 -4.15 1.38
CA ARG A 85 10.41 -4.29 0.09
C ARG A 85 9.74 -5.37 -0.76
N GLY A 86 9.42 -5.01 -2.01
CA GLY A 86 8.73 -5.90 -2.95
C GLY A 86 7.21 -5.77 -2.96
N ALA A 87 6.62 -4.89 -2.15
CA ALA A 87 5.21 -4.55 -2.25
C ALA A 87 4.88 -3.87 -3.60
N PRO A 88 3.65 -4.00 -4.12
CA PRO A 88 3.27 -3.41 -5.41
C PRO A 88 3.47 -1.90 -5.45
N GLY A 89 3.95 -1.37 -6.57
CA GLY A 89 4.40 0.02 -6.68
C GLY A 89 5.82 0.28 -6.15
N ARG A 90 6.55 -0.75 -5.71
CA ARG A 90 8.00 -0.71 -5.42
C ARG A 90 8.78 -1.91 -5.98
N GLU A 91 8.18 -2.70 -6.85
CA GLU A 91 8.75 -3.95 -7.35
C GLU A 91 10.11 -3.77 -8.04
N LEU A 92 10.37 -2.56 -8.56
CA LEU A 92 11.61 -2.18 -9.26
C LEU A 92 12.44 -1.13 -8.51
N SER A 93 12.00 -0.65 -7.34
CA SER A 93 12.66 0.44 -6.63
C SER A 93 13.74 -0.11 -5.69
N ASN A 94 15.00 -0.06 -6.13
CA ASN A 94 16.14 -0.32 -5.26
C ASN A 94 16.15 0.72 -4.11
N PRO A 95 16.12 0.32 -2.83
CA PRO A 95 16.12 1.24 -1.68
C PRO A 95 17.34 2.18 -1.64
N THR A 96 18.41 1.92 -2.41
CA THR A 96 19.56 2.83 -2.49
C THR A 96 19.30 4.09 -3.31
N CYS A 97 18.26 4.17 -4.13
CA CYS A 97 18.03 5.28 -5.05
C CYS A 97 17.05 6.35 -4.56
N GLU A 98 16.86 6.48 -3.24
CA GLU A 98 15.96 7.49 -2.67
C GLU A 98 16.53 8.93 -2.67
N THR A 99 17.80 9.14 -3.03
CA THR A 99 18.47 10.47 -2.94
C THR A 99 19.17 10.95 -4.22
N ALA A 100 18.68 10.52 -5.40
CA ALA A 100 19.21 10.80 -6.74
C ALA A 100 20.29 9.81 -7.21
N CYS A 101 19.84 8.79 -7.93
CA CYS A 101 20.73 7.99 -8.77
C CYS A 101 20.84 8.68 -10.15
N THR A 102 21.92 9.41 -10.37
CA THR A 102 22.41 9.67 -11.73
C THR A 102 22.77 8.33 -12.38
N MET A 103 22.54 8.20 -13.69
CA MET A 103 22.78 6.99 -14.50
C MET A 103 24.28 6.60 -14.62
N LEU A 104 24.99 6.46 -13.50
CA LEU A 104 26.39 6.06 -13.43
C LEU A 104 26.65 4.98 -12.37
N ASP A 105 25.69 4.66 -11.51
CA ASP A 105 25.82 3.58 -10.53
C ASP A 105 25.46 2.22 -11.15
N ASN A 106 26.09 1.88 -12.28
CA ASN A 106 26.02 0.54 -12.89
C ASN A 106 27.07 -0.41 -12.29
N ALA A 107 27.46 -0.18 -11.03
CA ALA A 107 28.43 -1.00 -10.34
C ALA A 107 27.81 -1.53 -9.04
N SER A 108 27.46 -2.83 -9.07
CA SER A 108 27.19 -3.70 -7.90
C SER A 108 25.92 -3.45 -7.06
N GLY A 109 24.75 -3.85 -7.59
CA GLY A 109 23.55 -4.05 -6.76
C GLY A 109 22.81 -5.32 -7.22
N GLU A 110 22.43 -6.20 -6.28
CA GLU A 110 21.72 -7.46 -6.55
C GLU A 110 20.62 -7.25 -7.61
N ARG A 111 20.72 -7.99 -8.74
CA ARG A 111 19.76 -7.94 -9.87
C ARG A 111 18.34 -8.37 -9.49
N GLU A 112 18.18 -8.94 -8.30
CA GLU A 112 16.94 -9.52 -7.79
C GLU A 112 16.62 -8.87 -6.45
N VAL A 113 15.57 -8.06 -6.41
CA VAL A 113 15.09 -7.44 -5.16
C VAL A 113 14.62 -8.57 -4.25
N ARG A 114 15.37 -8.86 -3.17
CA ARG A 114 14.92 -9.79 -2.13
C ARG A 114 13.64 -9.24 -1.49
N ARG A 115 12.50 -9.87 -1.81
CA ARG A 115 11.19 -9.51 -1.26
C ARG A 115 11.20 -9.78 0.25
N GLU A 116 10.79 -8.78 1.03
CA GLU A 116 10.52 -8.97 2.45
C GLU A 116 9.18 -9.68 2.58
N LEU A 117 9.11 -10.73 3.39
CA LEU A 117 7.83 -11.36 3.71
C LEU A 117 6.99 -10.39 4.55
N PHE A 118 5.73 -10.20 4.18
CA PHE A 118 4.81 -9.34 4.91
C PHE A 118 3.40 -9.88 4.90
N ASN A 119 2.59 -9.42 5.84
CA ASN A 119 1.19 -9.80 5.92
C ASN A 119 0.30 -8.62 5.56
N THR A 120 -0.75 -8.90 4.81
CA THR A 120 -1.92 -8.03 4.73
C THR A 120 -2.81 -8.34 5.92
N LEU A 121 -3.21 -7.31 6.67
CA LEU A 121 -4.02 -7.44 7.87
C LEU A 121 -5.47 -7.06 7.59
N LEU A 122 -6.42 -7.89 8.01
CA LEU A 122 -7.84 -7.53 8.07
C LEU A 122 -8.10 -6.73 9.35
N VAL A 123 -8.68 -5.54 9.21
CA VAL A 123 -9.03 -4.67 10.33
C VAL A 123 -10.50 -4.80 10.67
N LYS A 124 -10.79 -5.34 11.85
CA LYS A 124 -12.15 -5.59 12.33
C LYS A 124 -12.85 -4.31 12.81
N PRO A 125 -14.18 -4.34 13.02
CA PRO A 125 -14.94 -3.18 13.49
C PRO A 125 -14.54 -2.65 14.86
N ASP A 126 -13.87 -3.43 15.70
CA ASP A 126 -13.33 -3.01 17.00
C ASP A 126 -11.91 -2.42 16.91
N GLY A 127 -11.30 -2.45 15.71
CA GLY A 127 -9.93 -2.01 15.48
C GLY A 127 -8.87 -3.10 15.69
N SER A 128 -9.26 -4.30 16.13
CA SER A 128 -8.36 -5.44 16.21
C SER A 128 -8.03 -5.98 14.81
N THR A 129 -6.88 -6.63 14.69
CA THR A 129 -6.36 -7.10 13.41
C THR A 129 -6.22 -8.62 13.38
N SER A 130 -6.41 -9.22 12.22
CA SER A 130 -6.05 -10.61 11.94
C SER A 130 -5.34 -10.70 10.60
N ILE A 131 -4.56 -11.76 10.36
CA ILE A 131 -3.93 -11.97 9.06
C ILE A 131 -5.02 -12.23 8.01
N TRP A 132 -5.00 -11.45 6.93
CA TRP A 132 -5.83 -11.63 5.74
C TRP A 132 -5.10 -12.47 4.70
N ALA A 133 -3.88 -12.06 4.34
CA ALA A 133 -3.02 -12.73 3.37
C ALA A 133 -1.56 -12.66 3.82
N ARG A 134 -0.73 -13.57 3.30
CA ARG A 134 0.71 -13.66 3.55
C ARG A 134 1.46 -13.58 2.23
N HIS A 135 2.51 -12.75 2.19
CA HIS A 135 3.35 -12.46 1.04
C HIS A 135 4.83 -12.63 1.39
#